data_AF-A0A2E0QSL4-F1
#
_entry.id   AF-A0A2E0QSL4-F1
#
_cell.length_a   1.000
_cell.length_b   1.000
_cell.length_c   1.000
_cell.angle_alpha   90.00
_cell.angle_beta   90.00
_cell.angle_gamma   90.00
#
_symmetry.space_group_name_H-M   'P 1'
#
loop_
_entity.id
_entity.type
_entity.pdbx_description
1 polymer ?
#
loop_
_entity_poly.entity_id
_entity_poly.type
_entity_poly.pdbx_seq_one_letter_code
_entity_poly.pdbx_strand_id
1 'polypeptide(L)' 'MKTISFLTLVLGLTAFQAMEAADGKKTRDEMVIEDRVDLKGNSDWIYNDIETAKDAARQANKPLLIVFRCIP' A
#
# COMPACT_ATOMS: atom_id res chain seq x y z
N MET A 1 -2.11 32.36 -35.48
CA MET A 1 -3.14 31.41 -35.00
C MET A 1 -2.57 30.06 -34.57
N LYS A 2 -1.70 29.40 -35.36
CA LYS A 2 -1.08 28.10 -34.99
C LYS A 2 -0.15 28.15 -33.76
N THR A 3 0.59 29.24 -33.55
CA THR A 3 1.50 29.41 -32.42
C THR A 3 0.79 29.62 -31.07
N ILE A 4 -0.34 30.34 -31.08
CA ILE A 4 -1.18 30.55 -29.88
C ILE A 4 -1.82 29.21 -29.45
N SER A 5 -2.23 28.37 -30.40
CA SER A 5 -2.79 27.04 -30.12
C SER A 5 -1.75 26.04 -29.60
N PHE A 6 -0.47 26.20 -29.97
CA PHE A 6 0.61 25.35 -29.47
C PHE A 6 1.01 25.77 -28.05
N LEU A 7 0.99 27.07 -27.75
CA LEU A 7 1.28 27.61 -26.42
C LEU A 7 0.21 27.20 -25.40
N THR A 8 -1.08 27.22 -25.78
CA THR A 8 -2.17 26.74 -24.91
C THR A 8 -2.11 25.23 -24.68
N LEU A 9 -1.69 24.45 -25.67
CA LEU A 9 -1.50 23.01 -25.52
C LEU A 9 -0.35 22.68 -24.56
N VAL A 10 0.78 23.40 -24.67
CA VAL A 10 1.94 23.21 -23.78
C VAL A 10 1.61 23.66 -22.35
N LEU A 11 0.91 24.78 -22.16
CA LEU A 11 0.46 25.21 -20.82
C LEU A 11 -0.54 24.22 -20.20
N GLY A 12 -1.45 23.64 -21.00
CA GLY A 12 -2.38 22.62 -20.51
C GLY A 12 -1.65 21.36 -20.05
N LEU A 13 -0.60 20.95 -20.77
CA LEU A 13 0.15 19.73 -20.46
C LEU A 13 1.04 19.88 -19.21
N THR A 14 1.58 21.07 -18.94
CA THR A 14 2.36 21.33 -17.72
C THR A 14 1.48 21.43 -16.48
N ALA A 15 0.27 21.99 -16.59
CA ALA A 15 -0.71 22.04 -15.50
C ALA A 15 -1.19 20.64 -15.08
N PHE A 16 -1.30 19.71 -16.04
CA PHE A 16 -1.71 18.32 -15.75
C PHE A 16 -0.66 17.56 -14.93
N GLN A 17 0.64 17.78 -15.20
CA GLN A 17 1.74 17.13 -14.47
C GLN A 17 1.88 17.63 -13.02
N ALA A 18 1.49 18.88 -12.74
CA ALA A 18 1.53 19.42 -11.37
C ALA A 18 0.44 18.82 -10.47
N MET A 19 -0.64 18.28 -11.05
CA MET A 19 -1.75 17.67 -10.30
C MET A 19 -1.37 16.29 -9.73
N GLU A 20 -0.56 15.49 -10.45
CA GLU A 20 -0.16 14.15 -10.00
C GLU A 20 0.90 14.17 -8.88
N ALA A 21 1.64 15.27 -8.71
CA ALA A 21 2.66 15.40 -7.68
C ALA A 21 2.10 15.78 -6.29
N ALA A 22 0.79 16.01 -6.19
CA ALA A 22 0.12 16.43 -4.96
C ALA A 22 -0.32 15.26 -4.05
N ASP A 23 0.02 14.02 -4.40
CA ASP A 23 -0.18 12.88 -3.50
C ASP A 23 0.90 12.94 -2.40
N GLY A 24 0.61 13.76 -1.38
CA GLY A 24 1.40 13.84 -0.17
C GLY A 24 1.54 12.44 0.41
N LYS A 25 2.78 12.00 0.68
CA LYS A 25 3.01 10.69 1.31
C LYS A 25 2.17 10.59 2.57
N LYS A 26 1.32 9.56 2.64
CA LYS A 26 0.47 9.33 3.80
C LYS A 26 1.32 9.30 5.07
N THR A 27 0.82 9.98 6.08
CA THR A 27 1.33 9.87 7.44
C THR A 27 1.11 8.45 7.96
N ARG A 28 1.88 8.08 8.98
CA ARG A 28 1.73 6.76 9.63
C ARG A 28 0.29 6.55 10.12
N ASP A 29 -0.33 7.58 10.68
CA ASP A 29 -1.67 7.48 11.27
C ASP A 29 -2.74 7.26 10.20
N GLU A 30 -2.61 7.94 9.06
CA GLU A 30 -3.49 7.73 7.90
C GLU A 30 -3.40 6.28 7.40
N MET A 31 -2.19 5.73 7.28
CA MET A 31 -2.00 4.33 6.89
C MET A 31 -2.65 3.36 7.88
N VAL A 32 -2.49 3.59 9.19
CA VAL A 32 -3.07 2.70 10.23
C VAL A 32 -4.60 2.74 10.23
N ILE A 33 -5.20 3.91 10.01
CA ILE A 33 -6.66 4.06 9.96
C ILE A 33 -7.23 3.38 8.72
N GLU A 34 -6.58 3.54 7.56
CA GLU A 34 -6.98 2.87 6.32
C GLU A 34 -6.87 1.35 6.44
N ASP A 35 -5.72 0.83 6.92
CA ASP A 35 -5.53 -0.60 7.17
C ASP A 35 -6.63 -1.14 8.10
N ARG A 36 -7.01 -0.37 9.14
CA ARG A 36 -8.12 -0.76 10.03
C ARG A 36 -9.45 -0.84 9.30
N VAL A 37 -9.75 0.11 8.40
CA VAL A 37 -11.00 0.11 7.62
C VAL A 37 -11.04 -1.10 6.69
N ASP A 38 -9.95 -1.36 5.97
CA ASP A 38 -9.85 -2.47 5.02
C ASP A 38 -9.97 -3.83 5.72
N LEU A 39 -9.39 -3.95 6.93
CA LEU A 39 -9.46 -5.18 7.72
C LEU A 39 -10.79 -5.36 8.46
N LYS A 40 -11.57 -4.31 8.71
CA LYS A 40 -12.81 -4.38 9.51
C LYS A 40 -13.88 -5.32 8.92
N GLY A 41 -13.87 -5.53 7.60
CA GLY A 41 -14.78 -6.43 6.89
C GLY A 41 -14.13 -7.73 6.41
N ASN A 42 -12.82 -7.90 6.62
CA ASN A 42 -12.06 -9.02 6.08
C ASN A 42 -11.80 -10.07 7.17
N SER A 43 -12.20 -11.31 6.92
CA SER A 43 -11.93 -12.45 7.81
C SER A 43 -10.56 -13.08 7.58
N ASP A 44 -9.87 -12.69 6.51
CA ASP A 44 -8.64 -13.33 6.07
C ASP A 44 -7.44 -12.79 6.83
N TRP A 45 -6.60 -13.72 7.28
CA TRP A 45 -5.33 -13.42 7.91
C TRP A 45 -4.22 -13.59 6.89
N ILE A 46 -3.58 -12.47 6.51
CA ILE A 46 -2.51 -12.47 5.52
C ILE A 46 -1.18 -12.58 6.26
N TYR A 47 -0.54 -13.74 6.13
CA TYR A 47 0.81 -14.02 6.65
C TYR A 47 1.80 -13.95 5.49
N ASN A 48 2.59 -12.88 5.45
CA ASN A 48 3.54 -12.62 4.36
C ASN A 48 4.65 -13.69 4.25
N ASP A 49 4.88 -14.44 5.31
CA ASP A 49 6.05 -15.29 5.54
C ASP A 49 5.68 -16.70 6.02
N ILE A 50 4.43 -17.14 5.81
CA ILE A 50 3.96 -18.46 6.25
C ILE A 50 4.76 -19.62 5.63
N GLU A 51 5.13 -19.52 4.35
CA GLU A 51 5.91 -20.56 3.68
C GLU A 51 7.33 -20.66 4.25
N THR A 52 7.98 -19.52 4.51
CA THR A 52 9.29 -19.47 5.17
C THR A 52 9.23 -20.09 6.57
N ALA A 53 8.17 -19.79 7.34
CA ALA A 53 7.98 -20.36 8.66
C ALA A 53 7.78 -21.89 8.62
N LYS A 54 7.03 -22.41 7.63
CA LYS A 54 6.85 -23.85 7.41
C LYS A 54 8.18 -24.55 7.11
N ASP A 55 9.03 -23.95 6.28
CA ASP A 55 10.32 -24.53 5.93
C ASP A 55 11.28 -24.57 7.13
N ALA A 56 11.34 -23.49 7.92
CA ALA A 56 12.13 -23.46 9.14
C ALA A 56 11.66 -24.51 10.17
N ALA A 57 10.34 -24.68 10.35
CA ALA A 57 9.78 -25.67 11.27
C ALA A 57 10.13 -27.11 10.85
N ARG A 58 10.07 -27.42 9.55
CA ARG A 58 10.47 -28.72 8.99
C ARG A 58 11.96 -28.99 9.20
N GLN A 59 12.83 -28.02 8.89
CA GLN A 59 14.27 -28.15 9.07
C GLN A 59 14.65 -28.38 10.53
N ALA A 60 13.95 -27.70 11.45
CA ALA A 60 14.18 -27.84 12.88
C ALA A 60 13.54 -29.10 13.50
N ASN A 61 12.72 -29.84 12.74
CA ASN A 61 11.86 -30.92 13.23
C ASN A 61 11.03 -30.51 14.46
N LYS A 62 10.42 -29.31 14.40
CA LYS A 62 9.62 -28.73 15.48
C LYS A 62 8.24 -28.30 14.97
N PRO A 63 7.20 -28.31 15.83
CA PRO A 63 5.91 -27.76 15.48
C PRO A 63 6.00 -26.25 15.23
N LEU A 64 5.17 -25.76 14.30
CA LEU A 64 5.00 -24.32 14.06
C LEU A 64 3.92 -23.76 14.99
N LEU A 65 4.26 -22.74 15.79
CA LEU A 65 3.32 -22.00 16.62
C LEU A 65 2.82 -20.77 15.85
N ILE A 66 1.52 -20.70 15.61
CA ILE A 66 0.86 -19.52 15.01
C ILE A 66 0.09 -18.79 16.11
N VAL A 67 0.41 -17.51 16.32
CA VAL A 67 -0.25 -16.66 17.32
C VAL A 67 -1.05 -15.58 16.61
N PHE A 68 -2.34 -15.52 16.93
CA PHE A 68 -3.20 -14.40 16.57
C PHE A 68 -3.12 -13.36 17.69
N ARG A 69 -2.60 -12.17 17.39
CA ARG A 69 -2.63 -11.05 18.32
C ARG A 69 -3.62 -10.01 17.81
N CYS A 70 -4.51 -9.56 18.68
CA CYS A 70 -5.23 -8.32 18.45
C CYS A 70 -4.23 -7.17 18.69
N ILE A 71 -4.10 -6.26 17.73
CA ILE A 71 -3.36 -5.00 17.93
C ILE A 71 -4.38 -3.97 18.42
N PRO A 72 -4.16 -3.34 19.60
CA PRO A 72 -5.09 -2.34 20.14
C PRO A 72 -5.19 -1.07 19.27
#